data_AF-A0A4R3NVG0-F1
#
_entry.id   AF-A0A4R3NVG0-F1
#
_cell.length_a   1.000
_cell.length_b   1.000
_cell.length_c   1.000
_cell.angle_alpha   90.00
_cell.angle_beta   90.00
_cell.angle_gamma   90.00
#
_symmetry.space_group_name_H-M   'P 1'
#
loop_
_entity.id
_entity.type
_entity.pdbx_description
1 polymer ?
#
loop_
_entity_poly.entity_id
_entity_poly.type
_entity_poly.pdbx_seq_one_letter_code
_entity_poly.pdbx_strand_id
1 'polypeptide(L)' 'MTEDTTELSGNKTSMDYPEHEKTYRFFIAGTKYGSVLVAALMIAMAAGLVGPFGFIGGLIVFILVSAIGIYTLR' A
#
# COMPACT_ATOMS: atom_id res chain seq x y z
N MET A 1 0.79 52.07 -5.60
CA MET A 1 0.09 50.76 -5.64
C MET A 1 1.10 49.66 -5.94
N THR A 2 2.09 49.48 -5.06
CA THR A 2 3.17 48.49 -5.22
C THR A 2 3.50 47.86 -3.86
N GLU A 3 2.48 47.67 -3.02
CA GLU A 3 2.64 47.16 -1.64
C GLU A 3 1.57 46.11 -1.32
N ASP A 4 1.37 45.13 -2.21
CA ASP A 4 0.51 43.96 -1.92
C ASP A 4 1.06 42.63 -2.46
N THR A 5 2.31 42.60 -2.95
CA THR A 5 2.95 41.35 -3.41
C THR A 5 4.01 40.81 -2.44
N THR A 6 4.31 41.53 -1.36
CA THR A 6 5.25 41.08 -0.32
C THR A 6 4.59 40.28 0.81
N GLU A 7 3.26 40.28 0.91
CA GLU A 7 2.49 39.39 1.79
C GLU A 7 2.22 38.02 1.15
N LEU A 8 2.52 37.84 -0.15
CA LEU A 8 2.35 36.58 -0.88
C LEU A 8 3.66 35.77 -1.01
N SER A 9 4.70 36.13 -0.24
CA SER A 9 5.99 35.42 -0.17
C SER A 9 6.52 35.32 1.26
N GLY A 10 5.70 35.69 2.25
CA GLY A 10 6.03 35.61 3.66
C GLY A 10 5.43 34.36 4.26
N ASN A 11 6.26 33.32 4.43
CA ASN A 11 5.90 32.09 5.13
C ASN A 11 4.78 31.31 4.42
N LYS A 12 5.15 30.46 3.44
CA LYS A 12 4.38 29.26 3.12
C LYS A 12 4.35 28.46 4.41
N THR A 13 3.36 28.78 5.22
CA THR A 13 3.10 28.30 6.57
C THR A 13 3.77 26.96 6.75
N SER A 14 4.85 26.97 7.52
CA SER A 14 5.35 25.82 8.26
C SER A 14 4.24 25.37 9.21
N MET A 15 3.14 24.91 8.62
CA MET A 15 2.04 24.23 9.23
C MET A 15 2.64 22.94 9.74
N ASP A 16 2.41 22.63 11.01
CA ASP A 16 2.92 21.39 11.59
C ASP A 16 2.29 20.22 10.80
N TYR A 17 3.11 19.56 9.98
CA TYR A 17 2.72 18.43 9.13
C TYR A 17 2.86 17.01 9.75
N PRO A 18 3.15 16.78 11.06
CA PRO A 18 3.48 15.44 11.55
C PRO A 18 2.27 14.51 11.51
N GLU A 19 1.05 15.03 11.68
CA GLU A 19 -0.19 14.25 11.57
C GLU A 19 -0.49 13.88 10.10
N HIS A 20 -0.15 14.75 9.15
CA HIS A 20 -0.27 14.49 7.71
C HIS A 20 0.75 13.44 7.25
N GLU A 21 1.99 13.54 7.69
CA GLU A 21 3.04 12.56 7.37
C GLU A 21 2.74 11.19 7.98
N LYS A 22 2.21 11.15 9.21
CA LYS A 22 1.80 9.91 9.89
C LYS A 22 0.68 9.21 9.13
N THR A 23 -0.37 9.95 8.76
CA THR A 23 -1.49 9.39 7.99
C THR A 23 -1.06 8.92 6.60
N TYR A 24 -0.19 9.70 5.94
CA TYR A 24 0.37 9.32 4.64
C TYR A 24 1.24 8.06 4.72
N ARG A 25 2.04 7.90 5.78
CA ARG A 25 2.83 6.68 6.02
C ARG A 25 1.96 5.46 6.25
N PHE A 26 0.85 5.59 6.97
CA PHE A 26 -0.13 4.51 7.11
C PHE A 26 -0.82 4.17 5.79
N PHE A 27 -1.17 5.18 4.99
CA PHE A 27 -1.74 4.97 3.66
C PHE A 27 -0.75 4.22 2.76
N ILE A 28 0.50 4.67 2.69
CA ILE A 28 1.55 4.00 1.90
C ILE A 28 1.76 2.57 2.38
N ALA A 29 1.88 2.33 3.69
CA ALA A 29 2.02 0.98 4.22
C ALA A 29 0.80 0.10 3.87
N GLY A 30 -0.42 0.62 4.07
CA GLY A 30 -1.67 -0.08 3.76
C GLY A 30 -1.80 -0.42 2.28
N THR A 31 -1.50 0.51 1.38
CA THR A 31 -1.49 0.24 -0.07
C THR A 31 -0.42 -0.78 -0.42
N LYS A 32 0.79 -0.65 0.13
CA LYS A 32 1.92 -1.56 -0.12
C LYS A 32 1.55 -3.02 0.22
N TYR A 33 1.04 -3.26 1.42
CA TYR A 33 0.59 -4.60 1.85
C TYR A 33 -0.70 -5.04 1.14
N GLY A 34 -1.62 -4.12 0.90
CA GLY A 34 -2.91 -4.38 0.23
C GLY A 34 -2.73 -4.84 -1.22
N SER A 35 -1.89 -4.16 -2.01
CA SER A 35 -1.61 -4.53 -3.40
C SER A 35 -0.99 -5.93 -3.51
N VAL A 36 -0.08 -6.26 -2.59
CA VAL A 36 0.56 -7.58 -2.52
C VAL A 36 -0.46 -8.67 -2.18
N LEU A 37 -1.36 -8.42 -1.22
CA LEU A 37 -2.40 -9.37 -0.83
C LEU A 37 -3.39 -9.65 -1.97
N VAL A 38 -3.80 -8.60 -2.71
CA VAL A 38 -4.68 -8.74 -3.88
C VAL A 38 -3.98 -9.52 -5.01
N ALA A 39 -2.70 -9.25 -5.27
CA ALA A 39 -1.93 -10.01 -6.26
C ALA A 39 -1.75 -11.48 -5.84
N ALA A 40 -1.47 -11.74 -4.56
CA ALA A 40 -1.37 -13.09 -4.01
C ALA A 40 -2.70 -13.85 -4.12
N LEU A 41 -3.83 -13.18 -3.89
CA LEU A 41 -5.16 -13.76 -4.04
C LEU A 41 -5.46 -14.14 -5.50
N MET A 42 -5.09 -13.29 -6.46
CA MET A 42 -5.26 -13.58 -7.90
C MET A 42 -4.47 -14.83 -8.31
N ILE A 43 -3.23 -14.97 -7.84
CA ILE A 43 -2.38 -16.15 -8.11
C ILE A 43 -2.94 -17.40 -7.42
N ALA A 44 -3.42 -17.27 -6.19
CA ALA A 44 -4.01 -18.38 -5.44
C ALA A 44 -5.30 -18.89 -6.07
N MET A 45 -6.18 -18.00 -6.56
CA MET A 45 -7.40 -18.40 -7.27
C MET A 45 -7.07 -19.07 -8.60
N ALA A 46 -6.04 -18.59 -9.33
CA ALA A 46 -5.57 -19.25 -10.54
C ALA A 46 -5.04 -20.67 -10.25
N ALA A 47 -4.21 -20.85 -9.21
CA ALA A 47 -3.62 -22.15 -8.89
C ALA A 47 -4.59 -23.13 -8.22
N GLY A 48 -5.48 -22.65 -7.35
CA GLY A 48 -6.41 -23.46 -6.57
C GLY A 48 -7.67 -23.88 -7.32
N LEU A 49 -8.18 -23.03 -8.21
CA LEU A 49 -9.41 -23.34 -8.95
C LEU A 49 -9.12 -24.09 -10.26
N VAL A 50 -8.00 -23.80 -10.93
CA VAL A 50 -7.63 -24.42 -12.22
C VAL A 50 -6.70 -25.63 -12.03
N GLY A 51 -5.93 -25.68 -10.94
CA GLY A 51 -5.06 -26.82 -10.63
C GLY A 51 -5.81 -28.03 -10.06
N PRO A 52 -5.21 -29.24 -10.11
CA PRO A 52 -5.84 -30.49 -9.66
C PRO A 52 -6.07 -30.58 -8.15
N PHE A 53 -5.57 -29.61 -7.37
CA PHE A 53 -5.54 -29.63 -5.91
C PHE A 53 -6.75 -28.91 -5.25
N GLY A 54 -7.66 -28.33 -6.04
CA GLY A 54 -8.90 -27.71 -5.56
C GLY A 54 -8.71 -26.58 -4.53
N PHE A 55 -9.75 -26.32 -3.73
CA PHE A 55 -9.80 -25.22 -2.75
C PHE A 55 -8.63 -25.26 -1.73
N ILE A 56 -8.24 -26.45 -1.28
CA ILE A 56 -7.13 -26.63 -0.32
C ILE A 56 -5.78 -26.29 -0.97
N GLY A 57 -5.57 -26.65 -2.23
CA GLY A 57 -4.39 -26.24 -3.00
C GLY A 57 -4.29 -24.72 -3.14
N GLY A 58 -5.41 -24.05 -3.43
CA GLY A 58 -5.48 -22.58 -3.47
C GLY A 58 -5.15 -21.92 -2.14
N LEU A 59 -5.63 -22.48 -1.02
CA LEU A 59 -5.37 -21.97 0.32
C LEU A 59 -3.87 -22.05 0.69
N ILE A 60 -3.21 -23.15 0.33
CA ILE A 60 -1.77 -23.33 0.58
C ILE A 60 -0.94 -22.35 -0.27
N VAL A 61 -1.28 -22.21 -1.56
CA VAL A 61 -0.60 -21.26 -2.45
C VAL A 61 -0.83 -19.82 -1.98
N PHE A 62 -2.03 -19.48 -1.49
CA PHE A 62 -2.32 -18.16 -0.92
C PHE A 62 -1.43 -17.83 0.28
N ILE A 63 -1.24 -18.78 1.20
CA ILE A 63 -0.39 -18.59 2.38
C ILE A 63 1.07 -18.42 1.97
N LEU A 64 1.58 -19.25 1.05
CA LEU A 64 2.97 -19.16 0.56
C LEU A 64 3.24 -17.84 -0.17
N VAL A 65 2.36 -17.44 -1.09
CA VAL A 65 2.54 -16.21 -1.86
C VAL A 65 2.33 -14.97 -0.99
N SER A 66 1.39 -14.99 -0.03
CA SER A 66 1.29 -13.91 0.98
C SER A 66 2.57 -13.81 1.82
N ALA A 67 3.16 -14.93 2.25
CA ALA A 67 4.41 -14.92 3.00
C ALA A 67 5.57 -14.35 2.19
N ILE A 68 5.71 -14.74 0.92
CA ILE A 68 6.72 -14.19 -0.01
C ILE A 68 6.48 -12.70 -0.26
N GLY A 69 5.23 -12.32 -0.45
CA GLY A 69 4.81 -10.94 -0.68
C GLY A 69 5.14 -10.03 0.51
N ILE A 70 4.87 -10.47 1.74
CA ILE A 70 5.23 -9.75 2.96
C ILE A 70 6.75 -9.72 3.14
N TYR A 71 7.45 -10.81 2.85
CA TYR A 71 8.91 -10.90 2.96
C TYR A 71 9.63 -9.95 2.00
N THR A 72 9.18 -9.82 0.75
CA THR A 72 9.77 -8.92 -0.25
C THR A 72 9.64 -7.44 0.14
N LEU A 73 8.67 -7.16 1.01
CA LEU A 73 8.26 -5.82 1.38
C LEU A 73 8.88 -5.31 2.68
N ARG A 74 9.57 -6.19 3.42
CA ARG A 74 10.38 -5.89 4.58
C ARG A 74 11.74 -5.34 4.16
#